data_AF-A0AAJ0GLP8-F1
#
_entry.id   AF-A0AAJ0GLP8-F1
#
_cell.length_a   1.000
_cell.length_b   1.000
_cell.length_c   1.000
_cell.angle_alpha   90.00
_cell.angle_beta   90.00
_cell.angle_gamma   90.00
#
_symmetry.space_group_name_H-M   'P 1'
#
loop_
_entity.id
_entity.type
_entity.pdbx_description
1 polymer ?
#
loop_
_entity_poly.entity_id
_entity_poly.type
_entity_poly.pdbx_seq_one_letter_code
_entity_poly.pdbx_strand_id
1 'polypeptide(L)'
;MHEIITLQLGQQSNYLATHFWNTQESYFTYSEDQESPIDHDIHFRPGLTPDGTETFMPRTVIYDLKGAFGTLRKINALYDVNEESSPPQALWHGATTIHRAPALPESAYTQSLNAGLPPPRPTPSSVRFFSDYARVFFHPRSVVQLHEHELHSSIAPFERHAAGEELFAALDREHDLLDRDLRPFVEEADHMQGVQVFAGFDDAWGGFASRYVERVRDEYGKVPVWVWGLQERMGGVARDKRLLRLANKARTLTEIYKQASVVVPLAVPERLPGAGIQLDPASRWHTSALLAAAVESAMLPSRLKDAARRETMGGMADVLNAMGKQSVAGLQMSFARSESNAQKDTRQRRLTEEQLSEGVQLDIRFTPSDQLDLYSRSNGFDRPRVFSQLIASRGYGDEEAEQAEEVEMDEQGRRVRRSAYEPVTKSYNSPLRFPVLDSFPEIFRADDGEALTGALDITTSLSTDSSVSSRLKQLRTTVIRSIGLEDRETLGNELMEMADEYHEGWSSGSDDGEDD
;
A
#
# COMPACT_ATOMS: atom_id res chain seq x y z
N MET A 1 19.63 -12.83 -4.15
CA MET A 1 18.33 -12.23 -4.49
C MET A 1 17.95 -11.24 -3.39
N HIS A 2 16.99 -10.34 -3.59
CA HIS A 2 16.59 -9.35 -2.58
C HIS A 2 15.08 -9.43 -2.40
N GLU A 3 14.58 -10.52 -1.85
CA GLU A 3 13.16 -10.84 -1.85
C GLU A 3 12.35 -9.95 -0.90
N ILE A 4 11.12 -9.64 -1.29
CA ILE A 4 10.15 -8.89 -0.50
C ILE A 4 8.94 -9.77 -0.24
N ILE A 5 8.66 -10.02 1.04
CA ILE A 5 7.49 -10.79 1.46
C ILE A 5 6.35 -9.82 1.78
N THR A 6 5.17 -10.08 1.24
CA THR A 6 4.01 -9.19 1.39
C THR A 6 2.92 -9.78 2.27
N LEU A 7 2.53 -9.09 3.33
CA LEU A 7 1.33 -9.38 4.13
C LEU A 7 0.16 -8.53 3.66
N GLN A 8 -1.00 -9.15 3.42
CA GLN A 8 -2.25 -8.48 3.07
C GLN A 8 -3.27 -8.76 4.18
N LEU A 9 -3.63 -7.74 4.94
CA LEU A 9 -4.46 -7.85 6.14
C LEU A 9 -5.79 -7.12 5.92
N GLY A 10 -6.80 -7.89 5.49
CA GLY A 10 -8.18 -7.45 5.37
C GLY A 10 -8.61 -6.96 3.99
N GLN A 11 -9.92 -6.75 3.84
CA GLN A 11 -10.55 -6.54 2.54
C GLN A 11 -9.97 -5.35 1.74
N GLN A 12 -9.72 -4.21 2.38
CA GLN A 12 -9.16 -3.04 1.69
C GLN A 12 -7.78 -3.34 1.08
N SER A 13 -6.96 -4.06 1.86
CA SER A 13 -5.62 -4.48 1.46
C SER A 13 -5.65 -5.41 0.26
N ASN A 14 -6.56 -6.39 0.26
CA ASN A 14 -6.65 -7.42 -0.77
C ASN A 14 -7.09 -6.84 -2.12
N TYR A 15 -7.97 -5.83 -2.12
CA TYR A 15 -8.35 -5.11 -3.34
C TYR A 15 -7.15 -4.35 -3.96
N LEU A 16 -6.39 -3.61 -3.15
CA LEU A 16 -5.19 -2.89 -3.62
C LEU A 16 -4.12 -3.87 -4.08
N ALA A 17 -3.82 -4.89 -3.27
CA ALA A 17 -2.79 -5.87 -3.56
C ALA A 17 -3.11 -6.67 -4.83
N THR A 18 -4.37 -6.96 -5.12
CA THR A 18 -4.74 -7.63 -6.39
C THR A 18 -4.34 -6.79 -7.60
N HIS A 19 -4.58 -5.47 -7.57
CA HIS A 19 -4.09 -4.58 -8.64
C HIS A 19 -2.56 -4.58 -8.70
N PHE A 20 -1.90 -4.49 -7.54
CA PHE A 20 -0.43 -4.55 -7.46
C PHE A 20 0.12 -5.82 -8.12
N TRP A 21 -0.41 -7.01 -7.77
CA TRP A 21 0.04 -8.29 -8.34
C TRP A 21 -0.27 -8.42 -9.82
N ASN A 22 -1.44 -7.96 -10.27
CA ASN A 22 -1.77 -7.93 -11.69
C ASN A 22 -0.77 -7.07 -12.47
N THR A 23 -0.42 -5.88 -11.95
CA THR A 23 0.61 -5.03 -12.53
C THR A 23 1.97 -5.73 -12.54
N GLN A 24 2.38 -6.39 -11.45
CA GLN A 24 3.65 -7.13 -11.43
C GLN A 24 3.67 -8.28 -12.44
N GLU A 25 2.58 -9.02 -12.57
CA GLU A 25 2.41 -10.12 -13.54
C GLU A 25 2.55 -9.62 -14.99
N SER A 26 2.10 -8.40 -15.27
CA SER A 26 2.18 -7.84 -16.62
C SER A 26 3.61 -7.52 -17.09
N TYR A 27 4.59 -7.48 -16.20
CA TYR A 27 5.99 -7.25 -16.58
C TYR A 27 6.71 -8.53 -17.02
N PHE A 28 6.12 -9.72 -16.84
CA PHE A 28 6.75 -10.97 -17.27
C PHE A 28 6.90 -10.96 -18.79
N THR A 29 8.11 -11.26 -19.27
CA THR A 29 8.41 -11.40 -20.69
C THR A 29 8.50 -12.89 -21.04
N TYR A 30 7.77 -13.31 -22.07
CA TYR A 30 7.70 -14.71 -22.50
C TYR A 30 8.42 -14.95 -23.84
N SER A 31 8.98 -13.92 -24.44
CA SER A 31 9.77 -13.98 -25.67
C SER A 31 11.27 -13.91 -25.36
N GLU A 32 12.07 -14.78 -25.99
CA GLU A 32 13.53 -14.86 -25.79
C GLU A 32 14.27 -13.53 -26.07
N ASP A 33 13.70 -12.66 -26.91
CA ASP A 33 14.31 -11.39 -27.32
C ASP A 33 13.98 -10.20 -26.40
N GLN A 34 13.15 -10.38 -25.37
CA GLN A 34 12.75 -9.29 -24.46
C GLN A 34 13.14 -9.60 -23.02
N GLU A 35 14.05 -8.81 -22.48
CA GLU A 35 14.37 -8.85 -21.05
C GLU A 35 13.47 -7.88 -20.29
N SER A 36 12.74 -8.39 -19.30
CA SER A 36 11.99 -7.54 -18.36
C SER A 36 12.96 -6.64 -17.57
N PRO A 37 12.69 -5.33 -17.44
CA PRO A 37 13.47 -4.42 -16.60
C PRO A 37 13.22 -4.65 -15.10
N ILE A 38 12.24 -5.48 -14.75
CA ILE A 38 11.88 -5.85 -13.38
C ILE A 38 12.53 -7.20 -13.02
N ASP A 39 13.11 -7.26 -11.84
CA ASP A 39 13.55 -8.51 -11.23
C ASP A 39 12.34 -9.18 -10.57
N HIS A 40 11.77 -10.17 -11.25
CA HIS A 40 10.55 -10.85 -10.82
C HIS A 40 10.75 -11.70 -9.56
N ASP A 41 11.95 -12.22 -9.33
CA ASP A 41 12.26 -13.13 -8.23
C ASP A 41 12.17 -12.43 -6.86
N ILE A 42 12.20 -11.10 -6.86
CA ILE A 42 12.00 -10.28 -5.65
C ILE A 42 10.60 -10.49 -5.07
N HIS A 43 9.58 -10.55 -5.92
CA HIS A 43 8.19 -10.63 -5.49
C HIS A 43 7.55 -11.98 -5.76
N PHE A 44 8.10 -12.75 -6.69
CA PHE A 44 7.58 -14.04 -7.10
C PHE A 44 8.54 -15.16 -6.75
N ARG A 45 7.99 -16.36 -6.71
CA ARG A 45 8.72 -17.62 -6.65
C ARG A 45 8.21 -18.55 -7.74
N PRO A 46 9.07 -19.43 -8.28
CA PRO A 46 8.63 -20.46 -9.20
C PRO A 46 7.66 -21.42 -8.51
N GLY A 47 6.72 -21.96 -9.29
CA GLY A 47 5.74 -22.94 -8.89
C GLY A 47 5.30 -23.78 -10.08
N LEU A 48 4.46 -24.77 -9.83
CA LEU A 48 3.87 -25.61 -10.86
C LEU A 48 2.36 -25.48 -10.80
N THR A 49 1.72 -25.37 -11.97
CA THR A 49 0.28 -25.59 -12.11
C THR A 49 -0.05 -27.08 -11.92
N PRO A 50 -1.32 -27.48 -11.71
CA PRO A 50 -1.70 -28.89 -11.58
C PRO A 50 -1.39 -29.66 -12.86
N ASP A 51 -1.40 -28.96 -14.00
CA ASP A 51 -1.04 -29.49 -15.31
C ASP A 51 0.48 -29.70 -15.46
N GLY A 52 1.27 -29.34 -14.44
CA GLY A 52 2.73 -29.47 -14.42
C GLY A 52 3.48 -28.35 -15.15
N THR A 53 2.78 -27.30 -15.58
CA THR A 53 3.40 -26.15 -16.25
C THR A 53 4.04 -25.22 -15.22
N GLU A 54 5.25 -24.73 -15.51
CA GLU A 54 5.90 -23.71 -14.68
C GLU A 54 5.06 -22.44 -14.62
N THR A 55 4.88 -21.91 -13.41
CA THR A 55 4.19 -20.66 -13.14
C THR A 55 4.93 -19.89 -12.06
N PHE A 56 4.57 -18.62 -11.88
CA PHE A 56 5.15 -17.77 -10.85
C PHE A 56 4.05 -17.39 -9.86
N MET A 57 4.33 -17.58 -8.57
CA MET A 57 3.41 -17.26 -7.48
C MET A 57 3.96 -16.12 -6.63
N PRO A 58 3.14 -15.15 -6.21
CA PRO A 58 3.58 -14.11 -5.29
C PRO A 58 4.08 -14.65 -3.94
N ARG A 59 5.12 -14.02 -3.39
CA ARG A 59 5.61 -14.24 -2.01
C ARG A 59 4.73 -13.45 -1.04
N THR A 60 3.53 -13.97 -0.79
CA THR A 60 2.53 -13.25 0.01
C THR A 60 1.74 -14.15 0.94
N VAL A 61 1.28 -13.56 2.05
CA VAL A 61 0.26 -14.13 2.94
C VAL A 61 -0.93 -13.17 2.98
N ILE A 62 -2.13 -13.73 2.82
CA ILE A 62 -3.39 -13.02 2.61
C ILE A 62 -4.35 -13.46 3.71
N TYR A 63 -4.71 -12.50 4.55
CA TYR A 63 -5.70 -12.66 5.59
C TYR A 63 -6.97 -11.91 5.20
N ASP A 64 -8.10 -12.59 5.31
CA ASP A 64 -9.41 -11.96 5.28
C ASP A 64 -10.45 -12.83 5.99
N LEU A 65 -11.64 -12.26 6.21
CA LEU A 65 -12.80 -13.05 6.60
C LEU A 65 -13.19 -13.97 5.44
N LYS A 66 -13.62 -15.20 5.73
CA LYS A 66 -14.01 -16.21 4.73
C LYS A 66 -14.88 -15.66 3.60
N GLY A 67 -15.87 -14.83 3.94
CA GLY A 67 -16.80 -14.24 2.98
C GLY A 67 -16.18 -13.28 1.96
N ALA A 68 -14.97 -12.77 2.19
CA ALA A 68 -14.32 -11.77 1.34
C ALA A 68 -13.53 -12.37 0.16
N PHE A 69 -13.18 -13.66 0.22
CA PHE A 69 -12.39 -14.34 -0.82
C PHE A 69 -13.18 -14.59 -2.12
N GLY A 70 -14.51 -14.53 -2.09
CA GLY A 70 -15.34 -14.73 -3.27
C GLY A 70 -15.16 -16.13 -3.87
N THR A 71 -14.83 -16.19 -5.17
CA THR A 71 -14.78 -17.44 -5.94
C THR A 71 -13.42 -18.13 -5.92
N LEU A 72 -12.44 -17.65 -5.13
CA LEU A 72 -10.97 -17.83 -5.25
C LEU A 72 -10.46 -19.25 -5.60
N ARG A 73 -10.79 -19.71 -6.80
CA ARG A 73 -10.37 -20.98 -7.39
C ARG A 73 -8.92 -20.96 -7.83
N LYS A 74 -8.29 -19.78 -7.94
CA LYS A 74 -6.86 -19.63 -8.28
C LYS A 74 -5.89 -20.13 -7.20
N ILE A 75 -6.41 -20.63 -6.08
CA ILE A 75 -5.69 -21.46 -5.09
C ILE A 75 -5.96 -22.95 -5.34
N ASN A 76 -7.25 -23.31 -5.48
CA ASN A 76 -7.71 -24.68 -5.72
C ASN A 76 -7.27 -25.25 -7.07
N ALA A 77 -6.91 -24.38 -8.01
CA ALA A 77 -6.43 -24.71 -9.33
C ALA A 77 -4.92 -24.89 -9.40
N LEU A 78 -4.17 -24.93 -8.28
CA LEU A 78 -2.74 -25.32 -8.26
C LEU A 78 -2.50 -26.65 -7.56
N TYR A 79 -3.34 -26.95 -6.58
CA TYR A 79 -3.35 -28.21 -5.87
C TYR A 79 -4.83 -28.59 -5.82
N ASP A 80 -5.21 -29.71 -6.43
CA ASP A 80 -6.49 -30.36 -6.12
C ASP A 80 -6.46 -30.65 -4.62
N VAL A 81 -6.83 -29.66 -3.81
CA VAL A 81 -7.24 -29.90 -2.45
C VAL A 81 -8.58 -30.58 -2.64
N ASN A 82 -8.53 -31.89 -2.82
CA ASN A 82 -9.64 -32.78 -2.60
C ASN A 82 -10.18 -32.43 -1.22
N GLU A 83 -11.16 -31.53 -1.17
CA GLU A 83 -12.19 -31.50 -0.14
C GLU A 83 -13.08 -32.76 -0.24
N GLU A 84 -12.61 -33.84 -0.85
CA GLU A 84 -12.92 -35.20 -0.42
C GLU A 84 -12.15 -35.53 0.86
N SER A 85 -12.19 -34.64 1.85
CA SER A 85 -12.04 -35.08 3.23
C SER A 85 -13.17 -36.06 3.47
N SER A 86 -12.79 -37.32 3.68
CA SER A 86 -13.69 -38.39 4.08
C SER A 86 -14.70 -37.84 5.08
N PRO A 87 -16.01 -38.18 4.96
CA PRO A 87 -17.02 -37.63 5.85
C PRO A 87 -16.54 -37.82 7.29
N PRO A 88 -16.60 -36.78 8.16
CA PRO A 88 -16.12 -36.89 9.52
C PRO A 88 -16.74 -38.14 10.13
N GLN A 89 -15.90 -39.09 10.52
CA GLN A 89 -16.35 -40.38 11.02
C GLN A 89 -17.19 -40.09 12.26
N ALA A 90 -18.51 -40.17 12.10
CA ALA A 90 -19.44 -39.62 13.06
C ALA A 90 -19.32 -40.41 14.37
N LEU A 91 -18.80 -39.77 15.42
CA LEU A 91 -18.91 -40.23 16.81
C LEU A 91 -20.36 -40.08 17.34
N TRP A 92 -21.30 -39.67 16.49
CA TRP A 92 -22.71 -39.40 16.80
C TRP A 92 -23.62 -40.24 15.89
N HIS A 93 -24.53 -41.02 16.48
CA HIS A 93 -25.48 -41.89 15.77
C HIS A 93 -26.72 -41.16 15.20
N GLY A 94 -26.64 -39.85 14.97
CA GLY A 94 -27.73 -39.05 14.41
C GLY A 94 -27.55 -38.83 12.90
N ALA A 95 -28.66 -38.76 12.15
CA ALA A 95 -28.62 -38.39 10.74
C ALA A 95 -28.21 -36.92 10.60
N THR A 96 -26.94 -36.66 10.25
CA THR A 96 -26.43 -35.31 9.99
C THR A 96 -26.74 -34.92 8.55
N THR A 97 -27.59 -33.92 8.35
CA THR A 97 -27.78 -33.27 7.05
C THR A 97 -26.80 -32.11 6.91
N ILE A 98 -25.79 -32.27 6.05
CA ILE A 98 -24.84 -31.21 5.72
C ILE A 98 -25.54 -30.20 4.80
N HIS A 99 -25.81 -29.00 5.30
CA HIS A 99 -26.27 -27.88 4.48
C HIS A 99 -25.06 -27.10 3.96
N ARG A 100 -24.71 -27.28 2.68
CA ARG A 100 -23.66 -26.51 2.01
C ARG A 100 -24.29 -25.30 1.32
N ALA A 101 -23.74 -24.10 1.55
CA ALA A 101 -24.12 -22.92 0.80
C ALA A 101 -23.84 -23.11 -0.70
N PRO A 102 -24.65 -22.52 -1.60
CA PRO A 102 -24.40 -22.63 -3.04
C PRO A 102 -23.04 -22.02 -3.40
N ALA A 103 -22.31 -22.69 -4.30
CA ALA A 103 -21.03 -22.19 -4.79
C ALA A 103 -21.23 -20.84 -5.50
N LEU A 104 -20.38 -19.86 -5.19
CA LEU A 104 -20.40 -18.57 -5.88
C LEU A 104 -19.98 -18.78 -7.35
N PRO A 105 -20.72 -18.22 -8.32
CA PRO A 105 -20.33 -18.29 -9.72
C PRO A 105 -19.13 -17.37 -9.99
N GLU A 106 -18.17 -17.86 -10.80
CA GLU A 106 -17.02 -17.07 -11.27
C GLU A 106 -17.46 -15.83 -12.04
N SER A 107 -16.67 -14.76 -11.97
CA SER A 107 -16.90 -13.57 -12.80
C SER A 107 -16.67 -13.89 -14.29
N ALA A 108 -17.36 -13.17 -15.18
CA ALA A 108 -17.17 -13.33 -16.63
C ALA A 108 -15.71 -13.06 -17.07
N TYR A 109 -15.04 -12.14 -16.37
CA TYR A 109 -13.61 -11.86 -16.54
C TYR A 109 -12.77 -13.12 -16.23
N THR A 110 -12.97 -13.73 -15.05
CA THR A 110 -12.23 -14.93 -14.62
C THR A 110 -12.49 -16.12 -15.53
N GLN A 111 -13.75 -16.35 -15.91
CA GLN A 111 -14.12 -17.45 -16.82
C GLN A 111 -13.40 -17.33 -18.17
N SER A 112 -13.34 -16.13 -18.73
CA SER A 112 -12.67 -15.89 -20.02
C SER A 112 -11.15 -16.06 -19.90
N LEU A 113 -10.56 -15.54 -18.81
CA LEU A 113 -9.13 -15.67 -18.53
C LEU A 113 -8.73 -17.15 -18.38
N ASN A 114 -9.51 -17.94 -17.63
CA ASN A 114 -9.28 -19.38 -17.46
C ASN A 114 -9.42 -20.15 -18.79
N ALA A 115 -10.30 -19.69 -19.69
CA ALA A 115 -10.48 -20.29 -21.01
C ALA A 115 -9.42 -19.82 -22.05
N GLY A 116 -8.49 -18.95 -21.66
CA GLY A 116 -7.53 -18.33 -22.60
C GLY A 116 -8.19 -17.42 -23.64
N LEU A 117 -9.40 -16.93 -23.35
CA LEU A 117 -10.17 -16.03 -24.21
C LEU A 117 -9.96 -14.57 -23.77
N PRO A 118 -10.03 -13.60 -24.70
CA PRO A 118 -10.01 -12.17 -24.35
C PRO A 118 -11.12 -11.85 -23.34
N PRO A 119 -10.78 -11.40 -22.12
CA PRO A 119 -11.77 -11.21 -21.08
C PRO A 119 -12.58 -9.92 -21.31
N PRO A 120 -13.89 -9.92 -21.01
CA PRO A 120 -14.67 -8.70 -21.00
C PRO A 120 -14.16 -7.77 -19.89
N ARG A 121 -14.00 -6.48 -20.19
CA ARG A 121 -13.56 -5.49 -19.19
C ARG A 121 -14.51 -5.49 -17.99
N PRO A 122 -13.99 -5.57 -16.74
CA PRO A 122 -14.83 -5.47 -15.56
C PRO A 122 -15.48 -4.09 -15.46
N THR A 123 -16.64 -4.05 -14.81
CA THR A 123 -17.36 -2.84 -14.40
C THR A 123 -17.52 -2.82 -12.87
N PRO A 124 -17.81 -1.66 -12.24
CA PRO A 124 -18.07 -1.57 -10.81
C PRO A 124 -19.12 -2.58 -10.29
N SER A 125 -20.16 -2.87 -11.08
CA SER A 125 -21.22 -3.81 -10.70
C SER A 125 -20.83 -5.27 -10.91
N SER A 126 -19.86 -5.57 -11.77
CA SER A 126 -19.39 -6.93 -12.04
C SER A 126 -18.35 -7.42 -11.02
N VAL A 127 -17.60 -6.51 -10.40
CA VAL A 127 -16.57 -6.84 -9.40
C VAL A 127 -17.19 -6.84 -8.01
N ARG A 128 -17.33 -8.03 -7.43
CA ARG A 128 -17.91 -8.24 -6.08
C ARG A 128 -16.82 -8.49 -5.05
N PHE A 129 -15.74 -9.14 -5.47
CA PHE A 129 -14.60 -9.54 -4.65
C PHE A 129 -13.28 -9.16 -5.33
N PHE A 130 -12.21 -9.04 -4.54
CA PHE A 130 -10.87 -8.81 -5.08
C PHE A 130 -10.43 -9.95 -6.03
N SER A 131 -10.91 -11.17 -5.78
CA SER A 131 -10.66 -12.33 -6.62
C SER A 131 -11.30 -12.27 -8.01
N ASP A 132 -12.36 -11.47 -8.21
CA ASP A 132 -13.09 -11.42 -9.48
C ASP A 132 -12.27 -10.83 -10.65
N TYR A 133 -11.16 -10.16 -10.36
CA TYR A 133 -10.23 -9.58 -11.35
C TYR A 133 -8.76 -9.98 -11.13
N ALA A 134 -8.49 -10.94 -10.23
CA ALA A 134 -7.13 -11.42 -10.00
C ALA A 134 -6.60 -12.16 -11.22
N ARG A 135 -5.35 -11.91 -11.62
CA ARG A 135 -4.68 -12.57 -12.75
C ARG A 135 -3.73 -13.67 -12.28
N VAL A 136 -2.99 -13.41 -11.20
CA VAL A 136 -2.01 -14.33 -10.61
C VAL A 136 -2.63 -15.53 -9.90
N PHE A 137 -1.87 -16.63 -9.85
CA PHE A 137 -2.15 -17.76 -8.96
C PHE A 137 -1.45 -17.56 -7.62
N PHE A 138 -2.13 -17.98 -6.55
CA PHE A 138 -1.58 -17.91 -5.20
C PHE A 138 -1.30 -19.30 -4.69
N HIS A 139 -0.22 -19.46 -3.95
CA HIS A 139 0.05 -20.72 -3.28
C HIS A 139 -1.01 -21.00 -2.20
N PRO A 140 -1.37 -22.27 -1.90
CA PRO A 140 -2.34 -22.57 -0.85
C PRO A 140 -1.98 -22.00 0.53
N ARG A 141 -0.70 -22.04 0.91
CA ARG A 141 -0.21 -21.41 2.16
C ARG A 141 -0.29 -19.89 2.16
N SER A 142 -0.49 -19.25 1.00
CA SER A 142 -0.65 -17.79 0.94
C SER A 142 -2.01 -17.34 1.45
N VAL A 143 -3.01 -18.21 1.59
CA VAL A 143 -4.39 -17.79 1.88
C VAL A 143 -4.88 -18.32 3.21
N VAL A 144 -5.13 -17.39 4.12
CA VAL A 144 -5.62 -17.66 5.48
C VAL A 144 -7.03 -17.09 5.61
N GLN A 145 -8.01 -18.00 5.66
CA GLN A 145 -9.42 -17.64 5.81
C GLN A 145 -9.82 -17.66 7.29
N LEU A 146 -10.24 -16.51 7.81
CA LEU A 146 -10.73 -16.39 9.18
C LEU A 146 -12.24 -16.67 9.25
N HIS A 147 -12.65 -17.44 10.24
CA HIS A 147 -14.00 -18.00 10.38
C HIS A 147 -14.77 -17.44 11.58
N GLU A 148 -14.08 -16.73 12.46
CA GLU A 148 -14.56 -16.24 13.74
C GLU A 148 -15.55 -15.06 13.57
N HIS A 149 -15.44 -14.35 12.45
CA HIS A 149 -16.30 -13.21 12.13
C HIS A 149 -16.92 -13.34 10.73
N GLU A 150 -18.16 -12.87 10.63
CA GLU A 150 -18.88 -12.79 9.36
C GLU A 150 -18.71 -11.42 8.69
N LEU A 151 -18.42 -11.44 7.40
CA LEU A 151 -18.33 -10.22 6.60
C LEU A 151 -19.69 -9.49 6.58
N HIS A 152 -19.67 -8.19 6.86
CA HIS A 152 -20.87 -7.33 6.92
C HIS A 152 -21.91 -7.75 7.98
N SER A 153 -21.49 -8.41 9.06
CA SER A 153 -22.36 -8.71 10.19
C SER A 153 -22.94 -7.44 10.81
N SER A 154 -24.27 -7.36 10.93
CA SER A 154 -24.94 -6.28 11.67
C SER A 154 -24.99 -6.52 13.17
N ILE A 155 -24.80 -7.78 13.60
CA ILE A 155 -24.92 -8.22 15.00
C ILE A 155 -23.57 -8.18 15.71
N ALA A 156 -22.51 -8.65 15.03
CA ALA A 156 -21.14 -8.63 15.55
C ALA A 156 -20.17 -8.03 14.51
N PRO A 157 -20.22 -6.70 14.27
CA PRO A 157 -19.35 -6.06 13.29
C PRO A 157 -17.87 -6.15 13.68
N PHE A 158 -17.03 -6.57 12.74
CA PHE A 158 -15.57 -6.59 12.89
C PHE A 158 -14.99 -5.20 12.58
N GLU A 159 -15.32 -4.21 13.42
CA GLU A 159 -15.00 -2.80 13.17
C GLU A 159 -14.12 -2.16 14.26
N ARG A 160 -13.94 -2.80 15.42
CA ARG A 160 -13.19 -2.22 16.54
C ARG A 160 -11.75 -2.72 16.55
N HIS A 161 -10.80 -1.81 16.75
CA HIS A 161 -9.37 -2.14 16.90
C HIS A 161 -9.10 -3.32 17.84
N ALA A 162 -9.63 -3.24 19.07
CA ALA A 162 -9.44 -4.27 20.08
C ALA A 162 -9.94 -5.67 19.65
N ALA A 163 -11.01 -5.74 18.85
CA ALA A 163 -11.49 -7.03 18.34
C ALA A 163 -10.47 -7.70 17.39
N GLY A 164 -9.72 -6.91 16.63
CA GLY A 164 -8.63 -7.43 15.80
C GLY A 164 -7.44 -7.91 16.61
N GLU A 165 -7.09 -7.20 17.68
CA GLU A 165 -6.03 -7.63 18.61
C GLU A 165 -6.40 -8.94 19.32
N GLU A 166 -7.64 -9.04 19.81
CA GLU A 166 -8.16 -10.24 20.45
C GLU A 166 -8.16 -11.43 19.49
N LEU A 167 -8.59 -11.22 18.24
CA LEU A 167 -8.57 -12.25 17.20
C LEU A 167 -7.15 -12.72 16.89
N PHE A 168 -6.21 -11.78 16.70
CA PHE A 168 -4.80 -12.11 16.48
C PHE A 168 -4.24 -12.92 17.66
N ALA A 169 -4.45 -12.45 18.89
CA ALA A 169 -3.91 -13.10 20.09
C ALA A 169 -4.50 -14.50 20.32
N ALA A 170 -5.76 -14.74 19.93
CA ALA A 170 -6.37 -16.05 19.98
C ALA A 170 -5.72 -17.01 18.97
N LEU A 171 -5.58 -16.57 17.71
CA LEU A 171 -5.01 -17.36 16.63
C LEU A 171 -3.52 -17.62 16.81
N ASP A 172 -2.73 -16.63 17.21
CA ASP A 172 -1.29 -16.77 17.44
C ASP A 172 -0.99 -17.71 18.60
N ARG A 173 -1.82 -17.71 19.64
CA ARG A 173 -1.72 -18.68 20.75
C ARG A 173 -1.94 -20.13 20.29
N GLU A 174 -2.86 -20.34 19.35
CA GLU A 174 -3.22 -21.68 18.88
C GLU A 174 -2.27 -22.19 17.80
N HIS A 175 -1.78 -21.30 16.93
CA HIS A 175 -1.15 -21.69 15.67
C HIS A 175 0.24 -21.15 15.44
N ASP A 176 0.74 -20.22 16.27
CA ASP A 176 1.94 -19.42 16.01
C ASP A 176 1.91 -18.86 14.58
N LEU A 177 1.14 -17.79 14.37
CA LEU A 177 0.79 -17.31 13.03
C LEU A 177 2.03 -16.96 12.20
N LEU A 178 3.05 -16.41 12.84
CA LEU A 178 4.30 -16.06 12.18
C LEU A 178 5.03 -17.33 11.70
N ASP A 179 5.15 -18.34 12.55
CA ASP A 179 5.80 -19.61 12.22
C ASP A 179 5.05 -20.39 11.14
N ARG A 180 3.74 -20.49 11.28
CA ARG A 180 2.89 -21.24 10.35
C ARG A 180 2.83 -20.60 8.96
N ASP A 181 2.62 -19.28 8.91
CA ASP A 181 2.21 -18.62 7.68
C ASP A 181 3.31 -17.76 7.04
N LEU A 182 4.12 -17.05 7.83
CA LEU A 182 5.15 -16.16 7.28
C LEU A 182 6.51 -16.88 7.10
N ARG A 183 6.95 -17.66 8.10
CA ARG A 183 8.28 -18.32 8.10
C ARG A 183 8.53 -19.15 6.85
N PRO A 184 7.58 -19.92 6.28
CA PRO A 184 7.83 -20.67 5.05
C PRO A 184 8.30 -19.80 3.87
N PHE A 185 7.75 -18.60 3.72
CA PHE A 185 8.17 -17.68 2.66
C PHE A 185 9.52 -17.02 2.95
N VAL A 186 9.86 -16.85 4.23
CA VAL A 186 11.16 -16.32 4.66
C VAL A 186 12.27 -17.33 4.44
N GLU A 187 12.03 -18.60 4.78
CA GLU A 187 13.01 -19.68 4.59
C GLU A 187 13.27 -19.99 3.11
N GLU A 188 12.30 -19.73 2.23
CA GLU A 188 12.44 -19.81 0.78
C GLU A 188 13.11 -18.58 0.15
N ALA A 189 13.40 -17.53 0.92
CA ALA A 189 14.12 -16.36 0.44
C ALA A 189 15.60 -16.48 0.76
N ASP A 190 16.46 -16.29 -0.24
CA ASP A 190 17.92 -16.35 -0.03
C ASP A 190 18.39 -15.15 0.79
N HIS A 191 17.84 -13.96 0.50
CA HIS A 191 18.17 -12.75 1.23
C HIS A 191 16.99 -11.77 1.19
N MET A 192 16.04 -11.97 2.11
CA MET A 192 14.91 -11.07 2.29
C MET A 192 15.38 -9.63 2.55
N GLN A 193 15.01 -8.69 1.68
CA GLN A 193 15.34 -7.28 1.83
C GLN A 193 14.33 -6.50 2.67
N GLY A 194 13.11 -7.02 2.85
CA GLY A 194 12.05 -6.31 3.56
C GLY A 194 10.73 -7.06 3.63
N VAL A 195 9.87 -6.64 4.56
CA VAL A 195 8.47 -7.06 4.66
C VAL A 195 7.59 -5.87 4.28
N GLN A 196 6.69 -6.08 3.32
CA GLN A 196 5.66 -5.11 2.93
C GLN A 196 4.33 -5.53 3.53
N VAL A 197 3.62 -4.60 4.18
CA VAL A 197 2.32 -4.87 4.80
C VAL A 197 1.29 -3.93 4.22
N PHE A 198 0.20 -4.47 3.67
CA PHE A 198 -1.01 -3.73 3.34
C PHE A 198 -2.06 -4.04 4.42
N ALA A 199 -2.59 -3.03 5.09
CA ALA A 199 -3.55 -3.23 6.17
C ALA A 199 -4.58 -2.10 6.22
N GLY A 200 -5.81 -2.42 6.63
CA GLY A 200 -6.80 -1.40 7.01
C GLY A 200 -6.40 -0.72 8.32
N PHE A 201 -6.45 0.61 8.39
CA PHE A 201 -6.12 1.38 9.60
C PHE A 201 -7.36 1.86 10.36
N ASP A 202 -8.52 1.88 9.71
CA ASP A 202 -9.73 2.48 10.25
C ASP A 202 -10.77 1.44 10.73
N ASP A 203 -10.45 0.16 10.73
CA ASP A 203 -11.31 -0.93 11.20
C ASP A 203 -10.55 -1.91 12.13
N ALA A 204 -11.13 -3.09 12.39
CA ALA A 204 -10.50 -4.08 13.25
C ALA A 204 -9.20 -4.66 12.68
N TRP A 205 -8.97 -4.61 11.37
CA TRP A 205 -7.70 -5.06 10.79
C TRP A 205 -6.52 -4.22 11.25
N GLY A 206 -6.74 -2.99 11.71
CA GLY A 206 -5.71 -2.16 12.31
C GLY A 206 -5.07 -2.82 13.53
N GLY A 207 -5.90 -3.32 14.46
CA GLY A 207 -5.41 -4.02 15.65
C GLY A 207 -4.77 -5.37 15.34
N PHE A 208 -5.33 -6.11 14.37
CA PHE A 208 -4.72 -7.36 13.88
C PHE A 208 -3.33 -7.09 13.28
N ALA A 209 -3.21 -6.03 12.47
CA ALA A 209 -1.97 -5.63 11.83
C ALA A 209 -0.93 -5.11 12.83
N SER A 210 -1.32 -4.34 13.84
CA SER A 210 -0.42 -3.88 14.90
C SER A 210 0.29 -5.05 15.57
N ARG A 211 -0.46 -6.08 15.97
CA ARG A 211 0.11 -7.26 16.64
C ARG A 211 0.95 -8.13 15.70
N TYR A 212 0.54 -8.26 14.44
CA TYR A 212 1.36 -8.96 13.44
C TYR A 212 2.70 -8.25 13.22
N VAL A 213 2.68 -6.93 13.00
CA VAL A 213 3.89 -6.12 12.77
C VAL A 213 4.81 -6.15 13.98
N GLU A 214 4.27 -6.10 15.20
CA GLU A 214 5.04 -6.30 16.45
C GLU A 214 5.76 -7.66 16.44
N ARG A 215 5.04 -8.76 16.16
CA ARG A 215 5.64 -10.10 16.09
C ARG A 215 6.71 -10.23 15.00
N VAL A 216 6.49 -9.61 13.84
CA VAL A 216 7.49 -9.56 12.76
C VAL A 216 8.73 -8.78 13.20
N ARG A 217 8.55 -7.67 13.94
CA ARG A 217 9.65 -6.87 14.44
C ARG A 217 10.45 -7.60 15.51
N ASP A 218 9.81 -8.37 16.37
CA ASP A 218 10.47 -9.18 17.41
C ASP A 218 11.35 -10.28 16.80
N GLU A 219 10.84 -11.01 15.79
CA GLU A 219 11.58 -12.10 15.14
C GLU A 219 12.63 -11.59 14.14
N TYR A 220 12.28 -10.56 13.35
CA TYR A 220 13.08 -10.07 12.22
C TYR A 220 13.52 -8.62 12.41
N GLY A 221 13.99 -8.25 13.61
CA GLY A 221 14.23 -6.84 14.00
C GLY A 221 15.19 -6.00 13.12
N LYS A 222 16.01 -6.64 12.27
CA LYS A 222 16.90 -5.95 11.32
C LYS A 222 16.26 -5.72 9.95
N VAL A 223 15.17 -6.42 9.64
CA VAL A 223 14.51 -6.38 8.34
C VAL A 223 13.59 -5.15 8.31
N PRO A 224 13.66 -4.31 7.27
CA PRO A 224 12.78 -3.16 7.19
C PRO A 224 11.33 -3.60 6.99
N VAL A 225 10.42 -3.02 7.77
CA VAL A 225 8.98 -3.28 7.67
C VAL A 225 8.30 -2.02 7.15
N TRP A 226 7.69 -2.13 5.97
CA TRP A 226 6.94 -1.04 5.34
C TRP A 226 5.45 -1.30 5.45
N VAL A 227 4.71 -0.36 6.04
CA VAL A 227 3.27 -0.51 6.26
C VAL A 227 2.50 0.53 5.46
N TRP A 228 1.65 0.06 4.56
CA TRP A 228 0.69 0.83 3.79
C TRP A 228 -0.68 0.77 4.47
N GLY A 229 -1.04 1.85 5.18
CA GLY A 229 -2.21 1.91 6.04
C GLY A 229 -3.44 2.47 5.34
N LEU A 230 -4.28 1.58 4.81
CA LEU A 230 -5.44 1.92 4.00
C LEU A 230 -6.62 2.41 4.84
N GLN A 231 -7.33 3.40 4.33
CA GLN A 231 -8.52 3.95 4.95
C GLN A 231 -9.62 4.14 3.91
N GLU A 232 -10.86 3.84 4.30
CA GLU A 232 -12.00 4.13 3.46
C GLU A 232 -12.36 5.61 3.52
N ARG A 233 -12.98 6.10 2.44
CA ARG A 233 -13.51 7.47 2.42
C ARG A 233 -14.55 7.65 3.52
N MET A 234 -14.56 8.85 4.11
CA MET A 234 -15.46 9.20 5.21
C MET A 234 -16.76 9.84 4.70
N GLY A 235 -16.80 10.24 3.42
CA GLY A 235 -17.99 10.77 2.75
C GLY A 235 -19.20 9.84 2.85
N GLY A 236 -20.35 10.37 3.30
CA GLY A 236 -21.61 9.62 3.42
C GLY A 236 -21.73 8.68 4.62
N VAL A 237 -20.67 8.53 5.43
CA VAL A 237 -20.68 7.67 6.64
C VAL A 237 -21.26 8.43 7.83
N ALA A 238 -22.04 7.78 8.70
CA ALA A 238 -22.59 8.40 9.92
C ALA A 238 -21.48 8.92 10.86
N ARG A 239 -21.74 10.03 11.56
CA ARG A 239 -20.74 10.72 12.41
C ARG A 239 -20.07 9.79 13.43
N ASP A 240 -20.85 8.96 14.12
CA ASP A 240 -20.31 8.05 15.15
C ASP A 240 -19.40 6.98 14.55
N LYS A 241 -19.73 6.48 13.35
CA LYS A 241 -18.89 5.53 12.62
C LYS A 241 -17.61 6.20 12.09
N ARG A 242 -17.68 7.46 11.64
CA ARG A 242 -16.46 8.24 11.30
C ARG A 242 -15.55 8.41 12.52
N LEU A 243 -16.14 8.67 13.69
CA LEU A 243 -15.40 8.84 14.94
C LEU A 243 -14.74 7.54 15.40
N LEU A 244 -15.44 6.40 15.30
CA LEU A 244 -14.87 5.08 15.54
C LEU A 244 -13.67 4.80 14.61
N ARG A 245 -13.82 5.08 13.31
CA ARG A 245 -12.76 4.93 12.32
C ARG A 245 -11.52 5.76 12.65
N LEU A 246 -11.70 7.03 13.02
CA LEU A 246 -10.59 7.89 13.45
C LEU A 246 -9.95 7.39 14.76
N ALA A 247 -10.73 6.84 15.69
CA ALA A 247 -10.19 6.24 16.91
C ALA A 247 -9.36 4.98 16.62
N ASN A 248 -9.84 4.10 15.73
CA ASN A 248 -9.07 2.94 15.27
C ASN A 248 -7.78 3.38 14.58
N LYS A 249 -7.86 4.37 13.69
CA LYS A 249 -6.69 4.94 13.00
C LYS A 249 -5.66 5.46 13.99
N ALA A 250 -6.10 6.20 15.00
CA ALA A 250 -5.20 6.75 16.01
C ALA A 250 -4.45 5.64 16.74
N ARG A 251 -5.14 4.60 17.22
CA ARG A 251 -4.51 3.45 17.90
C ARG A 251 -3.56 2.69 16.98
N THR A 252 -4.04 2.33 15.79
CA THR A 252 -3.24 1.61 14.79
C THR A 252 -1.96 2.37 14.46
N LEU A 253 -2.06 3.68 14.26
CA LEU A 253 -0.91 4.51 13.92
C LEU A 253 0.08 4.62 15.09
N THR A 254 -0.37 4.82 16.34
CA THR A 254 0.52 4.91 17.51
C THR A 254 1.16 3.58 17.89
N GLU A 255 0.59 2.46 17.49
CA GLU A 255 1.18 1.13 17.69
C GLU A 255 2.17 0.78 16.57
N ILE A 256 1.76 0.93 15.31
CA ILE A 256 2.57 0.52 14.16
C ILE A 256 3.80 1.42 13.98
N TYR A 257 3.72 2.73 14.23
CA TYR A 257 4.88 3.62 14.00
C TYR A 257 6.10 3.25 14.87
N LYS A 258 5.87 2.62 16.03
CA LYS A 258 6.93 2.16 16.95
C LYS A 258 7.69 0.95 16.41
N GLN A 259 7.04 0.18 15.53
CA GLN A 259 7.55 -1.11 15.04
C GLN A 259 8.02 -1.05 13.59
N ALA A 260 7.33 -0.28 12.75
CA ALA A 260 7.60 -0.19 11.33
C ALA A 260 8.78 0.74 11.01
N SER A 261 9.51 0.42 9.96
CA SER A 261 10.57 1.30 9.42
C SER A 261 9.97 2.51 8.71
N VAL A 262 8.88 2.29 7.96
CA VAL A 262 8.10 3.34 7.29
C VAL A 262 6.62 3.00 7.39
N VAL A 263 5.80 4.00 7.74
CA VAL A 263 4.33 3.91 7.72
C VAL A 263 3.78 4.95 6.76
N VAL A 264 2.93 4.52 5.83
CA VAL A 264 2.28 5.40 4.87
C VAL A 264 0.76 5.25 4.99
N PRO A 265 0.09 6.14 5.74
CA PRO A 265 -1.37 6.21 5.71
C PRO A 265 -1.86 6.60 4.31
N LEU A 266 -2.81 5.84 3.76
CA LEU A 266 -3.30 5.97 2.39
C LEU A 266 -4.84 6.02 2.33
N ALA A 267 -5.35 7.01 1.62
CA ALA A 267 -6.75 7.11 1.23
C ALA A 267 -6.89 7.83 -0.11
N VAL A 268 -7.98 7.54 -0.82
CA VAL A 268 -8.33 8.34 -2.00
C VAL A 268 -8.76 9.74 -1.53
N PRO A 269 -8.21 10.83 -2.12
CA PRO A 269 -8.59 12.18 -1.75
C PRO A 269 -10.11 12.39 -1.81
N GLU A 270 -10.67 13.10 -0.83
CA GLU A 270 -12.12 13.41 -0.83
C GLU A 270 -12.51 14.28 -2.04
N ARG A 271 -11.57 15.08 -2.54
CA ARG A 271 -11.70 15.87 -3.77
C ARG A 271 -10.50 15.58 -4.66
N LEU A 272 -10.74 14.99 -5.82
CA LEU A 272 -9.71 14.73 -6.81
C LEU A 272 -9.41 16.01 -7.59
N PRO A 273 -8.14 16.26 -7.96
CA PRO A 273 -7.78 17.42 -8.76
C PRO A 273 -8.24 17.24 -10.21
N GLY A 274 -9.04 18.20 -10.72
CA GLY A 274 -9.35 18.33 -12.15
C GLY A 274 -10.22 17.23 -12.77
N ALA A 275 -10.29 17.23 -14.10
CA ALA A 275 -11.06 16.25 -14.90
C ALA A 275 -10.25 15.00 -15.29
N GLY A 276 -8.99 14.89 -14.85
CA GLY A 276 -8.08 13.80 -15.23
C GLY A 276 -8.39 12.45 -14.60
N ILE A 277 -9.22 12.42 -13.55
CA ILE A 277 -9.59 11.17 -12.88
C ILE A 277 -11.10 11.03 -12.83
N GLN A 278 -11.61 9.93 -13.39
CA GLN A 278 -13.02 9.55 -13.34
C GLN A 278 -13.15 8.22 -12.59
N LEU A 279 -13.45 8.30 -11.29
CA LEU A 279 -13.63 7.11 -10.45
C LEU A 279 -14.99 7.09 -9.76
N ASP A 280 -15.51 5.88 -9.54
CA ASP A 280 -16.64 5.64 -8.65
C ASP A 280 -16.10 5.48 -7.21
N PRO A 281 -16.39 6.42 -6.30
CA PRO A 281 -15.88 6.37 -4.94
C PRO A 281 -16.49 5.25 -4.09
N ALA A 282 -17.61 4.65 -4.50
CA ALA A 282 -18.22 3.52 -3.81
C ALA A 282 -17.60 2.18 -4.24
N SER A 283 -16.90 2.14 -5.38
CA SER A 283 -16.28 0.94 -5.91
C SER A 283 -14.87 0.75 -5.34
N ARG A 284 -14.69 -0.28 -4.51
CA ARG A 284 -13.36 -0.66 -4.00
C ARG A 284 -12.40 -1.02 -5.13
N TRP A 285 -12.90 -1.58 -6.23
CA TRP A 285 -12.10 -1.85 -7.42
C TRP A 285 -11.51 -0.57 -8.02
N HIS A 286 -12.29 0.53 -8.08
CA HIS A 286 -11.82 1.83 -8.58
C HIS A 286 -10.88 2.53 -7.59
N THR A 287 -11.29 2.63 -6.32
CA THR A 287 -10.52 3.39 -5.33
C THR A 287 -9.16 2.75 -5.07
N SER A 288 -9.11 1.42 -4.94
CA SER A 288 -7.87 0.68 -4.76
C SER A 288 -6.97 0.69 -5.99
N ALA A 289 -7.51 0.80 -7.20
CA ALA A 289 -6.72 0.93 -8.43
C ALA A 289 -5.88 2.22 -8.43
N LEU A 290 -6.47 3.35 -8.05
CA LEU A 290 -5.74 4.62 -7.96
C LEU A 290 -4.61 4.55 -6.92
N LEU A 291 -4.88 3.94 -5.76
CA LEU A 291 -3.88 3.73 -4.72
C LEU A 291 -2.78 2.78 -5.18
N ALA A 292 -3.13 1.68 -5.85
CA ALA A 292 -2.19 0.70 -6.37
C ALA A 292 -1.24 1.31 -7.41
N ALA A 293 -1.73 2.17 -8.31
CA ALA A 293 -0.88 2.86 -9.28
C ALA A 293 0.20 3.72 -8.61
N ALA A 294 -0.17 4.42 -7.53
CA ALA A 294 0.75 5.25 -6.77
C ALA A 294 1.74 4.41 -5.95
N VAL A 295 1.26 3.39 -5.23
CA VAL A 295 2.12 2.49 -4.43
C VAL A 295 3.11 1.73 -5.31
N GLU A 296 2.61 1.13 -6.39
CA GLU A 296 3.44 0.31 -7.28
C GLU A 296 4.52 1.16 -7.95
N SER A 297 4.18 2.38 -8.40
CA SER A 297 5.14 3.30 -8.99
C SER A 297 6.15 3.82 -7.96
N ALA A 298 5.73 4.13 -6.73
CA ALA A 298 6.63 4.57 -5.66
C ALA A 298 7.63 3.49 -5.24
N MET A 299 7.21 2.22 -5.24
CA MET A 299 8.06 1.09 -4.90
C MET A 299 8.85 0.54 -6.08
N LEU A 300 8.69 1.05 -7.30
CA LEU A 300 9.39 0.56 -8.49
C LEU A 300 10.92 0.40 -8.30
N PRO A 301 11.64 1.34 -7.65
CA PRO A 301 13.08 1.21 -7.44
C PRO A 301 13.49 -0.05 -6.67
N SER A 302 12.60 -0.62 -5.83
CA SER A 302 12.86 -1.83 -5.03
C SER A 302 13.15 -3.09 -5.84
N ARG A 303 12.81 -3.06 -7.14
CA ARG A 303 12.77 -4.25 -7.99
C ARG A 303 13.25 -4.04 -9.43
N LEU A 304 13.90 -2.93 -9.73
CA LEU A 304 14.55 -2.75 -11.04
C LEU A 304 15.77 -3.66 -11.13
N LYS A 305 16.00 -4.30 -12.29
CA LYS A 305 17.22 -5.09 -12.53
C LYS A 305 18.48 -4.24 -12.63
N ASP A 306 18.35 -3.04 -13.21
CA ASP A 306 19.46 -2.10 -13.34
C ASP A 306 19.93 -1.64 -11.96
N ALA A 307 21.12 -2.10 -11.56
CA ALA A 307 21.71 -1.80 -10.27
C ALA A 307 21.93 -0.29 -10.05
N ALA A 308 22.09 0.51 -11.10
CA ALA A 308 22.23 1.96 -10.98
C ALA A 308 20.91 2.65 -10.60
N ARG A 309 19.78 2.05 -10.97
CA ARG A 309 18.42 2.58 -10.73
C ARG A 309 17.71 1.90 -9.58
N ARG A 310 18.22 0.76 -9.12
CA ARG A 310 17.69 -0.02 -8.01
C ARG A 310 18.03 0.62 -6.66
N GLU A 311 17.10 0.50 -5.72
CA GLU A 311 17.32 0.77 -4.30
C GLU A 311 16.66 -0.33 -3.47
N THR A 312 17.16 -0.62 -2.27
CA THR A 312 16.49 -1.56 -1.36
C THR A 312 15.39 -0.88 -0.53
N MET A 313 14.45 -1.65 0.00
CA MET A 313 13.47 -1.12 0.97
C MET A 313 14.14 -0.49 2.19
N GLY A 314 15.28 -1.02 2.63
CA GLY A 314 16.10 -0.45 3.72
C GLY A 314 16.66 0.92 3.36
N GLY A 315 17.35 1.02 2.21
CA GLY A 315 17.92 2.29 1.76
C GLY A 315 16.88 3.37 1.50
N MET A 316 15.71 3.01 0.97
CA MET A 316 14.57 3.93 0.88
C MET A 316 14.06 4.37 2.27
N ALA A 317 14.00 3.46 3.24
CA ALA A 317 13.55 3.78 4.59
C ALA A 317 14.54 4.70 5.32
N ASP A 318 15.85 4.47 5.14
CA ASP A 318 16.90 5.31 5.74
C ASP A 318 16.84 6.75 5.23
N VAL A 319 16.50 6.95 3.95
CA VAL A 319 16.28 8.29 3.40
C VAL A 319 15.04 8.94 4.01
N LEU A 320 13.91 8.21 4.05
CA LEU A 320 12.65 8.76 4.58
C LEU A 320 12.75 9.06 6.08
N ASN A 321 13.39 8.18 6.85
CA ASN A 321 13.54 8.28 8.29
C ASN A 321 14.97 8.69 8.70
N ALA A 322 15.51 9.75 8.08
CA ALA A 322 16.90 10.17 8.26
C ALA A 322 17.28 10.47 9.72
N MET A 323 16.32 10.89 10.55
CA MET A 323 16.53 11.21 11.97
C MET A 323 16.15 10.05 12.92
N GLY A 324 15.74 8.90 12.39
CA GLY A 324 15.36 7.70 13.15
C GLY A 324 13.99 7.76 13.86
N LYS A 325 13.36 8.94 13.93
CA LYS A 325 12.08 9.19 14.61
C LYS A 325 10.94 9.65 13.68
N GLN A 326 11.21 9.73 12.38
CA GLN A 326 10.30 10.27 11.37
C GLN A 326 9.89 9.17 10.37
N SER A 327 9.25 8.11 10.85
CA SER A 327 8.85 6.95 10.04
C SER A 327 7.55 7.13 9.24
N VAL A 328 6.76 8.17 9.48
CA VAL A 328 5.48 8.43 8.79
C VAL A 328 5.69 9.29 7.57
N ALA A 329 5.45 8.70 6.40
CA ALA A 329 5.53 9.40 5.13
C ALA A 329 4.14 9.63 4.51
N GLY A 330 4.01 10.69 3.73
CA GLY A 330 2.88 10.94 2.84
C GLY A 330 3.22 10.51 1.40
N LEU A 331 2.24 9.93 0.71
CA LEU A 331 2.36 9.59 -0.72
C LEU A 331 1.62 10.61 -1.57
N GLN A 332 2.28 11.05 -2.64
CA GLN A 332 1.71 11.88 -3.68
C GLN A 332 2.00 11.30 -5.06
N MET A 333 1.18 11.63 -6.06
CA MET A 333 1.35 11.19 -7.45
C MET A 333 0.89 12.26 -8.45
N SER A 334 1.49 12.24 -9.63
CA SER A 334 0.97 12.84 -10.86
C SER A 334 1.12 11.87 -12.02
N PHE A 335 0.36 12.06 -13.10
CA PHE A 335 0.49 11.27 -14.32
C PHE A 335 0.33 12.15 -15.58
N ALA A 336 0.89 11.71 -16.71
CA ALA A 336 0.80 12.42 -17.98
C ALA A 336 -0.59 12.26 -18.63
N ARG A 337 -1.13 13.36 -19.20
CA ARG A 337 -2.53 13.43 -19.71
C ARG A 337 -2.69 13.53 -21.23
N SER A 338 -1.62 13.60 -22.01
CA SER A 338 -1.69 13.58 -23.48
C SER A 338 -0.33 13.26 -24.12
N GLU A 339 -0.32 12.47 -25.20
CA GLU A 339 0.85 12.30 -26.07
C GLU A 339 1.10 13.53 -26.96
N SER A 340 0.09 14.35 -27.28
CA SER A 340 0.26 15.53 -28.15
C SER A 340 0.87 16.72 -27.42
N ASN A 341 0.73 16.78 -26.09
CA ASN A 341 1.56 17.68 -25.29
C ASN A 341 2.99 17.19 -25.22
N ALA A 342 3.30 15.92 -25.50
CA ALA A 342 4.68 15.51 -25.58
C ALA A 342 5.49 16.31 -26.60
N GLN A 343 4.96 17.06 -27.58
CA GLN A 343 5.80 17.95 -28.43
C GLN A 343 6.00 19.38 -27.91
N LYS A 344 5.22 19.82 -26.91
CA LYS A 344 5.49 21.07 -26.12
C LYS A 344 6.01 20.78 -24.71
N ASP A 345 5.98 19.51 -24.33
CA ASP A 345 6.35 18.90 -23.04
C ASP A 345 7.37 17.75 -23.29
N THR A 346 8.03 17.72 -24.48
CA THR A 346 9.07 16.73 -24.89
C THR A 346 10.39 16.90 -24.13
N ARG A 347 10.46 17.93 -23.30
CA ARG A 347 11.43 17.96 -22.21
C ARG A 347 10.61 17.56 -21.01
N GLN A 348 10.79 16.30 -20.59
CA GLN A 348 10.67 15.77 -19.23
C GLN A 348 9.89 16.66 -18.24
N ARG A 349 9.13 16.05 -17.33
CA ARG A 349 9.01 16.66 -16.00
C ARG A 349 10.39 16.62 -15.31
N ARG A 350 11.36 17.37 -15.85
CA ARG A 350 12.66 17.67 -15.29
C ARG A 350 12.33 18.57 -14.12
N LEU A 351 12.15 17.94 -12.97
CA LEU A 351 11.99 18.65 -11.72
C LEU A 351 13.16 19.62 -11.64
N THR A 352 12.86 20.91 -11.58
CA THR A 352 13.91 21.91 -11.53
C THR A 352 14.71 21.72 -10.25
N GLU A 353 15.95 22.18 -10.27
CA GLU A 353 16.79 22.09 -9.10
C GLU A 353 16.16 22.77 -7.88
N GLU A 354 15.44 23.89 -8.12
CA GLU A 354 14.61 24.61 -7.16
C GLU A 354 13.45 23.76 -6.62
N GLN A 355 12.73 23.04 -7.48
CA GLN A 355 11.63 22.17 -7.03
C GLN A 355 12.12 21.05 -6.12
N LEU A 356 13.30 20.51 -6.40
CA LEU A 356 13.94 19.46 -5.62
C LEU A 356 14.55 19.98 -4.30
N SER A 357 15.03 21.24 -4.24
CA SER A 357 15.51 21.86 -3.00
C SER A 357 14.38 22.35 -2.10
N GLU A 358 13.24 22.76 -2.65
CA GLU A 358 12.08 23.20 -1.87
C GLU A 358 11.13 22.05 -1.48
N GLY A 359 11.39 20.84 -1.98
CA GLY A 359 10.50 19.69 -1.84
C GLY A 359 9.38 19.68 -2.90
N VAL A 360 9.32 18.60 -3.66
CA VAL A 360 8.40 18.44 -4.78
C VAL A 360 6.98 18.20 -4.27
N GLN A 361 5.99 18.90 -4.83
CA GLN A 361 4.59 18.70 -4.53
C GLN A 361 3.87 18.24 -5.80
N LEU A 362 3.09 17.17 -5.67
CA LEU A 362 2.31 16.56 -6.75
C LEU A 362 0.81 16.84 -6.53
N ASP A 363 0.04 16.76 -7.60
CA ASP A 363 -1.37 17.17 -7.62
C ASP A 363 -2.30 16.23 -6.86
N ILE A 364 -2.01 14.92 -6.85
CA ILE A 364 -2.81 13.92 -6.13
C ILE A 364 -2.11 13.57 -4.83
N ARG A 365 -2.75 13.87 -3.69
CA ARG A 365 -2.21 13.59 -2.34
C ARG A 365 -3.04 12.52 -1.64
N PHE A 366 -2.43 11.36 -1.35
CA PHE A 366 -3.12 10.21 -0.76
C PHE A 366 -3.18 10.22 0.77
N THR A 367 -2.65 11.28 1.38
CA THR A 367 -2.75 11.47 2.82
C THR A 367 -4.23 11.55 3.24
N PRO A 368 -4.70 10.66 4.14
CA PRO A 368 -6.08 10.66 4.59
C PRO A 368 -6.44 11.88 5.43
N SER A 369 -7.73 12.25 5.44
CA SER A 369 -8.25 13.31 6.30
C SER A 369 -8.37 12.87 7.75
N ASP A 370 -7.96 13.73 8.68
CA ASP A 370 -8.10 13.55 10.14
C ASP A 370 -9.29 14.36 10.71
N GLN A 371 -10.14 14.89 9.83
CA GLN A 371 -11.22 15.82 10.20
C GLN A 371 -12.57 15.11 10.26
N LEU A 372 -13.39 15.45 11.26
CA LEU A 372 -14.79 15.01 11.34
C LEU A 372 -15.71 15.69 10.33
N ASP A 373 -15.40 16.95 9.97
CA ASP A 373 -16.22 17.80 9.11
C ASP A 373 -15.54 17.97 7.74
N LEU A 374 -16.25 17.59 6.68
CA LEU A 374 -15.75 17.60 5.29
C LEU A 374 -15.65 19.01 4.67
N TYR A 375 -16.06 20.05 5.41
CA TYR A 375 -16.21 21.43 4.92
C TYR A 375 -15.25 22.43 5.54
N SER A 376 -14.27 21.99 6.33
CA SER A 376 -13.24 22.91 6.78
C SER A 376 -12.40 23.36 5.58
N ARG A 377 -12.49 24.65 5.25
CA ARG A 377 -11.54 25.26 4.32
C ARG A 377 -10.19 25.21 5.01
N SER A 378 -9.30 24.36 4.52
CA SER A 378 -7.87 24.59 4.74
C SER A 378 -7.58 25.98 4.20
N ASN A 379 -7.41 26.95 5.10
CA ASN A 379 -6.87 28.25 4.73
C ASN A 379 -5.48 27.97 4.17
N GLY A 380 -5.31 28.22 2.89
CA GLY A 380 -4.04 28.02 2.20
C GLY A 380 -2.93 28.85 2.81
N PHE A 381 -1.71 28.46 2.42
CA PHE A 381 -0.41 29.08 2.74
C PHE A 381 0.30 28.63 4.00
N ASP A 382 0.39 27.32 4.22
CA ASP A 382 1.64 26.81 4.79
C ASP A 382 2.14 25.63 3.95
N ARG A 383 3.30 25.81 3.29
CA ARG A 383 3.95 24.74 2.54
C ARG A 383 4.75 23.96 3.58
N PRO A 384 4.36 22.72 3.91
CA PRO A 384 5.02 22.01 4.99
C PRO A 384 6.49 21.83 4.64
N ARG A 385 7.34 22.03 5.65
CA ARG A 385 8.77 21.80 5.50
C ARG A 385 9.00 20.31 5.31
N VAL A 386 9.52 19.96 4.13
CA VAL A 386 9.93 18.58 3.82
C VAL A 386 11.26 18.31 4.52
N PHE A 387 11.33 17.19 5.25
CA PHE A 387 12.57 16.73 5.88
C PHE A 387 13.34 15.81 4.94
N SER A 388 12.62 14.88 4.31
CA SER A 388 13.17 13.95 3.32
C SER A 388 12.11 13.55 2.29
N GLN A 389 12.59 13.16 1.12
CA GLN A 389 11.74 12.84 -0.02
C GLN A 389 12.37 11.78 -0.93
N LEU A 390 11.56 10.82 -1.34
CA LEU A 390 11.86 9.89 -2.42
C LEU A 390 10.98 10.20 -3.61
N ILE A 391 11.58 10.36 -4.77
CA ILE A 391 10.87 10.62 -6.02
C ILE A 391 11.11 9.46 -6.96
N ALA A 392 10.05 8.82 -7.43
CA ALA A 392 10.14 7.82 -8.49
C ALA A 392 9.38 8.33 -9.72
N SER A 393 10.08 8.50 -10.82
CA SER A 393 9.51 8.90 -12.11
C SER A 393 9.67 7.77 -13.11
N ARG A 394 8.60 7.45 -13.82
CA ARG A 394 8.59 6.33 -14.77
C ARG A 394 7.94 6.72 -16.09
N GLY A 395 8.49 6.21 -17.19
CA GLY A 395 8.01 6.47 -18.55
C GLY A 395 8.63 7.67 -19.26
N TYR A 396 9.58 8.35 -18.62
CA TYR A 396 10.32 9.46 -19.21
C TYR A 396 11.68 8.98 -19.75
N GLY A 397 12.07 9.43 -20.95
CA GLY A 397 13.33 9.04 -21.60
C GLY A 397 14.57 9.63 -20.93
N ASP A 398 15.69 8.92 -21.08
CA ASP A 398 17.00 9.26 -20.49
C ASP A 398 17.79 10.31 -21.30
N GLU A 399 17.26 10.79 -22.44
CA GLU A 399 18.05 11.43 -23.50
C GLU A 399 18.80 12.72 -23.13
N GLU A 400 18.65 13.31 -21.94
CA GLU A 400 19.47 14.46 -21.52
C GLU A 400 19.75 14.50 -20.00
N ALA A 401 20.35 13.45 -19.45
CA ALA A 401 21.06 13.55 -18.15
C ALA A 401 22.44 14.25 -18.26
N GLU A 402 22.88 14.64 -19.47
CA GLU A 402 24.22 15.18 -19.72
C GLU A 402 24.40 16.68 -19.39
N GLN A 403 23.37 17.39 -18.92
CA GLN A 403 23.49 18.82 -18.55
C GLN A 403 22.70 19.19 -17.28
N ALA A 404 22.79 18.39 -16.23
CA ALA A 404 22.54 18.92 -14.88
C ALA A 404 23.80 19.69 -14.44
N GLU A 405 23.71 21.02 -14.40
CA GLU A 405 24.71 21.87 -13.73
C GLU A 405 25.01 21.30 -12.34
N GLU A 406 26.27 21.39 -11.89
CA GLU A 406 26.84 20.90 -10.62
C GLU A 406 25.81 20.66 -9.49
N VAL A 407 25.16 19.49 -9.50
CA VAL A 407 24.36 19.00 -8.38
C VAL A 407 25.23 18.02 -7.61
N GLU A 408 25.41 18.23 -6.29
CA GLU A 408 26.03 17.21 -5.44
C GLU A 408 25.19 15.92 -5.52
N MET A 409 25.82 14.88 -6.04
CA MET A 409 25.25 13.55 -6.18
C MET A 409 26.00 12.61 -5.24
N ASP A 410 25.32 11.61 -4.70
CA ASP A 410 25.98 10.49 -4.03
C ASP A 410 26.85 9.71 -5.02
N GLU A 411 27.59 8.72 -4.51
CA GLU A 411 28.43 7.83 -5.32
C GLU A 411 27.67 7.12 -6.45
N GLN A 412 26.33 7.14 -6.44
CA GLN A 412 25.44 6.53 -7.42
C GLN A 412 24.73 7.56 -8.30
N GLY A 413 25.13 8.84 -8.29
CA GLY A 413 24.54 9.87 -9.15
C GLY A 413 23.19 10.41 -8.65
N ARG A 414 22.81 10.14 -7.40
CA ARG A 414 21.51 10.54 -6.84
C ARG A 414 21.70 11.75 -5.94
N ARG A 415 20.89 12.80 -6.14
CA ARG A 415 21.09 14.11 -5.50
C ARG A 415 21.19 13.99 -3.97
N VAL A 416 22.19 14.65 -3.39
CA VAL A 416 22.41 14.79 -1.96
C VAL A 416 22.31 16.26 -1.59
N ARG A 417 21.59 16.50 -0.49
CA ARG A 417 21.46 17.73 0.30
C ARG A 417 22.60 18.75 0.09
N ARG A 418 22.30 19.99 -0.34
CA ARG A 418 23.33 21.06 -0.45
C ARG A 418 23.53 21.88 0.81
N SER A 419 22.55 21.89 1.72
CA SER A 419 22.64 22.65 2.97
C SER A 419 21.91 21.98 4.13
N ALA A 420 22.23 22.39 5.36
CA ALA A 420 21.60 21.84 6.55
C ALA A 420 20.07 22.00 6.58
N TYR A 421 19.54 22.99 5.84
CA TYR A 421 18.14 23.38 5.83
C TYR A 421 17.33 22.76 4.69
N GLU A 422 17.98 22.19 3.68
CA GLU A 422 17.34 21.51 2.54
C GLU A 422 16.86 20.09 2.89
N PRO A 423 15.75 19.64 2.27
CA PRO A 423 15.29 18.25 2.38
C PRO A 423 16.31 17.30 1.77
N VAL A 424 16.39 16.09 2.34
CA VAL A 424 17.13 14.98 1.72
C VAL A 424 16.26 14.38 0.62
N THR A 425 16.53 14.73 -0.64
CA THR A 425 15.74 14.28 -1.79
C THR A 425 16.50 13.27 -2.65
N LYS A 426 16.02 12.03 -2.74
CA LYS A 426 16.58 10.99 -3.62
C LYS A 426 15.63 10.67 -4.77
N SER A 427 16.11 10.73 -6.00
CA SER A 427 15.30 10.54 -7.21
C SER A 427 15.68 9.28 -7.98
N TYR A 428 14.67 8.59 -8.48
CA TYR A 428 14.75 7.37 -9.28
C TYR A 428 14.01 7.57 -10.58
N ASN A 429 14.65 7.25 -11.69
CA ASN A 429 14.06 7.36 -13.01
C ASN A 429 14.08 5.99 -13.70
N SER A 430 13.00 5.67 -14.41
CA SER A 430 12.91 4.46 -15.23
C SER A 430 12.15 4.75 -16.52
N PRO A 431 12.57 4.23 -17.68
CA PRO A 431 11.80 4.34 -18.92
C PRO A 431 10.54 3.46 -18.92
N LEU A 432 10.39 2.55 -17.94
CA LEU A 432 9.25 1.65 -17.86
C LEU A 432 7.95 2.41 -17.53
N ARG A 433 7.03 2.52 -18.48
CA ARG A 433 5.69 3.12 -18.27
C ARG A 433 4.81 2.23 -17.39
N PHE A 434 3.84 2.80 -16.66
CA PHE A 434 2.87 2.07 -15.85
C PHE A 434 1.80 1.41 -16.74
N PRO A 435 1.64 0.07 -16.73
CA PRO A 435 0.71 -0.60 -17.62
C PRO A 435 -0.73 -0.49 -17.13
N VAL A 436 -1.64 -0.09 -18.02
CA VAL A 436 -3.10 -0.04 -17.76
C VAL A 436 -3.74 -1.30 -18.35
N LEU A 437 -3.91 -2.31 -17.49
CA LEU A 437 -4.39 -3.64 -17.87
C LEU A 437 -5.89 -3.69 -18.15
N ASP A 438 -6.35 -4.79 -18.75
CA ASP A 438 -7.78 -5.07 -18.96
C ASP A 438 -8.57 -5.27 -17.64
N SER A 439 -7.91 -5.76 -16.59
CA SER A 439 -8.43 -5.85 -15.22
C SER A 439 -8.49 -4.50 -14.51
N PHE A 440 -7.81 -3.48 -15.05
CA PHE A 440 -7.65 -2.18 -14.42
C PHE A 440 -8.80 -1.26 -14.85
N PRO A 441 -9.44 -0.51 -13.93
CA PRO A 441 -10.54 0.38 -14.27
C PRO A 441 -10.04 1.58 -15.09
N GLU A 442 -10.85 2.04 -16.04
CA GLU A 442 -10.54 3.20 -16.89
C GLU A 442 -10.73 4.53 -16.13
N ILE A 443 -9.92 4.73 -15.08
CA ILE A 443 -10.02 5.90 -14.20
C ILE A 443 -9.21 7.09 -14.68
N PHE A 444 -8.17 6.89 -15.50
CA PHE A 444 -7.30 7.94 -15.98
C PHE A 444 -7.82 8.54 -17.29
N ARG A 445 -7.89 9.87 -17.36
CA ARG A 445 -8.47 10.62 -18.46
C ARG A 445 -7.49 11.62 -19.05
N ALA A 446 -7.49 11.68 -20.38
CA ALA A 446 -6.74 12.67 -21.13
C ALA A 446 -7.36 14.07 -20.97
N ASP A 447 -6.72 15.09 -21.57
CA ASP A 447 -7.24 16.46 -21.54
C ASP A 447 -8.52 16.65 -22.35
N ASP A 448 -8.76 15.82 -23.36
CA ASP A 448 -9.99 15.75 -24.16
C ASP A 448 -11.12 14.92 -23.50
N GLY A 449 -10.83 14.27 -22.38
CA GLY A 449 -11.76 13.42 -21.62
C GLY A 449 -11.77 11.94 -22.02
N GLU A 450 -11.00 11.54 -23.03
CA GLU A 450 -10.87 10.14 -23.43
C GLU A 450 -10.15 9.30 -22.37
N ALA A 451 -10.46 8.00 -22.31
CA ALA A 451 -9.77 7.07 -21.42
C ALA A 451 -8.31 6.89 -21.87
N LEU A 452 -7.36 7.10 -20.97
CA LEU A 452 -5.97 6.74 -21.23
C LEU A 452 -5.83 5.22 -21.12
N THR A 453 -5.37 4.58 -22.19
CA THR A 453 -5.23 3.12 -22.30
C THR A 453 -3.79 2.73 -22.66
N GLY A 454 -3.41 1.48 -22.40
CA GLY A 454 -2.07 0.97 -22.72
C GLY A 454 -1.08 1.20 -21.59
N ALA A 455 -0.43 2.36 -21.54
CA ALA A 455 0.54 2.67 -20.49
C ALA A 455 0.61 4.17 -20.17
N LEU A 456 1.04 4.50 -18.95
CA LEU A 456 1.04 5.85 -18.39
C LEU A 456 2.43 6.24 -17.87
N ASP A 457 2.76 7.51 -18.01
CA ASP A 457 3.92 8.09 -17.32
C ASP A 457 3.45 8.59 -15.95
N ILE A 458 4.15 8.18 -14.91
CA ILE A 458 3.77 8.45 -13.52
C ILE A 458 4.99 9.01 -12.78
N THR A 459 4.78 10.05 -12.00
CA THR A 459 5.74 10.51 -10.99
C THR A 459 5.08 10.36 -9.63
N THR A 460 5.78 9.76 -8.69
CA THR A 460 5.36 9.64 -7.28
C THR A 460 6.38 10.27 -6.36
N SER A 461 5.89 10.79 -5.23
CA SER A 461 6.69 11.34 -4.16
C SER A 461 6.26 10.72 -2.83
N LEU A 462 7.19 10.08 -2.13
CA LEU A 462 7.07 9.77 -0.71
C LEU A 462 7.85 10.83 0.07
N SER A 463 7.22 11.49 1.03
CA SER A 463 7.89 12.53 1.82
C SER A 463 7.55 12.45 3.30
N THR A 464 8.53 12.76 4.15
CA THR A 464 8.29 13.10 5.55
C THR A 464 8.37 14.61 5.69
N ASP A 465 7.41 15.20 6.38
CA ASP A 465 7.27 16.65 6.45
C ASP A 465 6.55 17.11 7.72
N SER A 466 6.64 18.40 8.01
CA SER A 466 6.04 19.00 9.21
C SER A 466 4.51 18.93 9.26
N SER A 467 3.82 18.62 8.16
CA SER A 467 2.36 18.44 8.17
C SER A 467 1.91 17.25 9.00
N VAL A 468 2.78 16.26 9.23
CA VAL A 468 2.51 15.11 10.08
C VAL A 468 2.20 15.57 11.51
N SER A 469 3.00 16.50 12.07
CA SER A 469 2.79 17.07 13.41
C SER A 469 1.39 17.70 13.54
N SER A 470 1.02 18.56 12.58
CA SER A 470 -0.30 19.21 12.56
C SER A 470 -1.46 18.21 12.45
N ARG A 471 -1.30 17.17 11.61
CA ARG A 471 -2.29 16.10 11.44
C ARG A 471 -2.49 15.27 12.70
N LEU A 472 -1.40 14.86 13.36
CA LEU A 472 -1.47 14.11 14.61
C LEU A 472 -2.14 14.92 15.72
N LYS A 473 -1.82 16.23 15.84
CA LYS A 473 -2.49 17.15 16.78
C LYS A 473 -3.99 17.29 16.47
N GLN A 474 -4.36 17.32 15.20
CA GLN A 474 -5.77 17.34 14.78
C GLN A 474 -6.50 16.02 15.07
N LEU A 475 -5.88 14.88 14.77
CA LEU A 475 -6.41 13.55 15.06
C LEU A 475 -6.64 13.38 16.57
N ARG A 476 -5.64 13.77 17.37
CA ARG A 476 -5.72 13.80 18.84
C ARG A 476 -6.91 14.62 19.33
N THR A 477 -7.04 15.86 18.86
CA THR A 477 -8.15 16.76 19.26
C THR A 477 -9.51 16.16 18.94
N THR A 478 -9.59 15.44 17.83
CA THR A 478 -10.81 14.81 17.32
C THR A 478 -11.20 13.58 18.13
N VAL A 479 -10.25 12.68 18.39
CA VAL A 479 -10.50 11.36 18.98
C VAL A 479 -10.61 11.40 20.50
N ILE A 480 -9.80 12.22 21.19
CA ILE A 480 -9.76 12.32 22.66
C ILE A 480 -11.17 12.49 23.25
N ARG A 481 -12.03 13.28 22.60
CA ARG A 481 -13.38 13.57 23.09
C ARG A 481 -14.33 12.36 23.08
N SER A 482 -13.96 11.28 22.38
CA SER A 482 -14.82 10.14 22.08
C SER A 482 -14.46 8.84 22.79
N ILE A 483 -13.29 8.78 23.43
CA ILE A 483 -12.77 7.58 24.10
C ILE A 483 -12.85 7.71 25.63
N GLY A 484 -12.78 6.57 26.33
CA GLY A 484 -12.81 6.49 27.79
C GLY A 484 -11.66 7.25 28.45
N LEU A 485 -11.80 7.59 29.73
CA LEU A 485 -10.85 8.45 30.45
C LEU A 485 -9.42 7.91 30.52
N GLU A 486 -9.25 6.61 30.74
CA GLU A 486 -7.94 5.96 30.83
C GLU A 486 -7.25 5.92 29.45
N ASP A 487 -7.94 5.39 28.43
CA ASP A 487 -7.47 5.40 27.04
C ASP A 487 -7.18 6.81 26.50
N ARG A 488 -7.92 7.82 26.99
CA ARG A 488 -7.78 9.22 26.59
C ARG A 488 -6.40 9.77 26.94
N GLU A 489 -5.91 9.49 28.14
CA GLU A 489 -4.63 10.02 28.60
C GLU A 489 -3.49 9.34 27.84
N THR A 490 -3.50 8.00 27.78
CA THR A 490 -2.49 7.20 27.09
C THR A 490 -2.39 7.55 25.61
N LEU A 491 -3.49 7.38 24.84
CA LEU A 491 -3.49 7.67 23.40
C LEU A 491 -3.24 9.16 23.12
N GLY A 492 -3.75 10.03 23.99
CA GLY A 492 -3.55 11.47 23.88
C GLY A 492 -2.09 11.90 24.05
N ASN A 493 -1.34 11.22 24.91
CA ASN A 493 0.09 11.47 25.12
C ASN A 493 0.91 10.88 23.97
N GLU A 494 0.64 9.65 23.55
CA GLU A 494 1.34 8.99 22.44
C GLU A 494 1.22 9.79 21.13
N LEU A 495 0.01 10.25 20.78
CA LEU A 495 -0.18 11.09 19.59
C LEU A 495 0.56 12.42 19.69
N MET A 496 0.76 12.94 20.91
CA MET A 496 1.49 14.20 21.11
C MET A 496 2.99 13.97 20.96
N GLU A 497 3.54 12.95 21.62
CA GLU A 497 4.94 12.55 21.51
C GLU A 497 5.31 12.32 20.05
N MET A 498 4.48 11.56 19.33
CA MET A 498 4.63 11.34 17.90
C MET A 498 4.56 12.65 17.10
N ALA A 499 3.71 13.62 17.48
CA ALA A 499 3.62 14.89 16.78
C ALA A 499 4.86 15.78 16.98
N ASP A 500 5.51 15.69 18.14
CA ASP A 500 6.71 16.46 18.46
C ASP A 500 7.93 16.00 17.64
N GLU A 501 7.99 14.72 17.26
CA GLU A 501 9.05 14.19 16.37
C GLU A 501 9.05 14.84 14.97
N TYR A 502 7.93 15.44 14.57
CA TYR A 502 7.77 16.16 13.29
C TYR A 502 7.59 17.67 13.49
N HIS A 503 7.80 18.17 14.71
CA HIS A 503 7.69 19.60 14.98
C HIS A 503 8.86 20.37 14.34
N GLU A 504 8.55 21.56 13.85
CA GLU A 504 9.52 22.48 13.29
C GLU A 504 10.15 23.32 14.41
N GLY A 505 11.46 23.11 14.65
CA GLY A 505 12.25 23.98 15.52
C GLY A 505 12.99 23.23 16.62
N TRP A 506 14.31 23.12 16.47
CA TRP A 506 15.16 23.34 17.64
C TRP A 506 15.24 24.85 17.80
N SER A 507 14.72 25.38 18.91
CA SER A 507 15.32 26.58 19.47
C SER A 507 16.76 26.21 19.81
N SER A 508 17.69 26.42 18.89
CA SER A 508 19.03 26.79 19.33
C SER A 508 18.80 28.00 20.21
N GLY A 509 18.90 27.81 21.52
CA GLY A 509 19.08 28.93 22.42
C GLY A 509 20.34 29.63 21.93
N SER A 510 20.16 30.69 21.14
CA SER A 510 21.09 31.79 21.17
C SER A 510 21.01 32.27 22.61
N ASP A 511 21.98 31.79 23.37
CA ASP A 511 22.53 32.51 24.50
C ASP A 511 22.91 33.90 23.94
N ASP A 512 21.92 34.80 23.90
CA ASP A 512 22.18 36.23 23.83
C ASP A 512 22.77 36.56 25.20
N GLY A 513 24.06 36.24 25.33
CA GLY A 513 24.90 36.75 26.38
C GLY A 513 24.79 38.26 26.32
N GLU A 514 24.09 38.81 27.30
CA GLU A 514 24.20 40.22 27.69
C GLU A 514 25.65 40.43 28.18
N ASP A 515 26.56 40.64 27.24
CA ASP A 515 27.75 41.47 27.45
C ASP A 515 27.45 42.84 26.80
N ASP A 516 26.90 43.74 27.61
CA ASP A 516 27.38 45.14 27.77
C ASP A 516 26.58 45.91 28.85
#